data_AF-A0A961TFU6-F1
#
_entry.id   AF-A0A961TFU6-F1
#
_cell.length_a   1.000
_cell.length_b   1.000
_cell.length_c   1.000
_cell.angle_alpha   90.00
_cell.angle_beta   90.00
_cell.angle_gamma   90.00
#
_symmetry.space_group_name_H-M   'P 1'
#
loop_
_entity.id
_entity.type
_entity.pdbx_description
1 polymer ?
#
loop_
_entity_poly.entity_id
_entity_poly.type
_entity_poly.pdbx_seq_one_letter_code
_entity_poly.pdbx_strand_id
1 'polypeptide(L)'
;MIRKAISAALVLGGLAATTAVTVQAGEVRIAVASNFTAPMREISSAFEQATGHTAIVSFTSTGKIFAQITQAAPYDVFLSADQERPMQLEERGLAVEGSRFTYALGRLALFGGGAPVTGPQALDEEADGKIAIANPDLAPYGRAAIQALRDLFPDRDFSSRLVKGENISQTLQFIETGNAQLGFVALSQIITNEPTQYWLVPQAMHAPIAQDAVQLQHGAENPAAQAFLAYLKSPEAAQVIARFGYAPANSRDGS
;
A
#
# COMPACT_ATOMS: atom_id res chain seq x y z
N MET A 1 -62.11 -23.82 65.54
CA MET A 1 -62.54 -23.60 64.13
C MET A 1 -61.45 -22.83 63.41
N ILE A 2 -61.15 -23.27 62.20
CA ILE A 2 -59.95 -23.07 61.38
C ILE A 2 -59.74 -21.60 60.96
N ARG A 3 -58.50 -21.09 61.05
CA ARG A 3 -58.03 -19.92 60.29
C ARG A 3 -56.87 -20.35 59.39
N LYS A 4 -57.10 -20.33 58.08
CA LYS A 4 -56.11 -20.63 57.03
C LYS A 4 -55.07 -19.51 56.95
N ALA A 5 -53.78 -19.85 57.02
CA ALA A 5 -52.68 -18.98 56.66
C ALA A 5 -52.38 -19.16 55.16
N ILE A 6 -52.28 -18.06 54.42
CA ILE A 6 -51.90 -18.05 52.99
C ILE A 6 -50.40 -17.81 52.93
N SER A 7 -49.65 -18.78 52.40
CA SER A 7 -48.22 -18.65 52.11
C SER A 7 -48.02 -17.83 50.84
N ALA A 8 -47.28 -16.72 50.93
CA ALA A 8 -46.78 -15.99 49.78
C ALA A 8 -45.44 -16.60 49.34
N ALA A 9 -45.40 -17.14 48.12
CA ALA A 9 -44.17 -17.61 47.49
C ALA A 9 -43.41 -16.42 46.90
N LEU A 10 -42.18 -16.18 47.38
CA LEU A 10 -41.27 -15.17 46.88
C LEU A 10 -40.48 -15.76 45.70
N VAL A 11 -40.76 -15.32 44.48
CA VAL A 11 -39.97 -15.69 43.29
C VAL A 11 -38.79 -14.71 43.18
N LEU A 12 -37.58 -15.17 43.47
CA LEU A 12 -36.34 -14.44 43.18
C LEU A 12 -36.06 -14.51 41.67
N GLY A 13 -36.29 -13.42 40.95
CA GLY A 13 -35.83 -13.25 39.57
C GLY A 13 -34.34 -12.88 39.55
N GLY A 14 -33.49 -13.79 39.06
CA GLY A 14 -32.08 -13.51 38.83
C GLY A 14 -31.89 -12.63 37.59
N LEU A 15 -31.38 -11.41 37.80
CA LEU A 15 -31.05 -10.48 36.72
C LEU A 15 -29.67 -10.84 36.16
N ALA A 16 -29.63 -11.45 34.97
CA ALA A 16 -28.39 -11.72 34.24
C ALA A 16 -27.84 -10.39 33.71
N ALA A 17 -26.79 -9.87 34.34
CA ALA A 17 -26.06 -8.70 33.86
C ALA A 17 -25.19 -9.10 32.65
N THR A 18 -25.69 -8.86 31.44
CA THR A 18 -24.87 -8.89 30.23
C THR A 18 -23.93 -7.70 30.25
N THR A 19 -22.65 -7.94 30.53
CA THR A 19 -21.58 -6.95 30.36
C THR A 19 -21.45 -6.63 28.87
N ALA A 20 -21.97 -5.48 28.44
CA ALA A 20 -21.69 -4.95 27.11
C ALA A 20 -20.20 -4.59 27.06
N VAL A 21 -19.42 -5.33 26.26
CA VAL A 21 -18.06 -4.93 25.92
C VAL A 21 -18.18 -3.68 25.05
N THR A 22 -17.87 -2.52 25.61
CA THR A 22 -17.72 -1.30 24.83
C THR A 22 -16.50 -1.46 23.94
N VAL A 23 -16.71 -1.75 22.65
CA VAL A 23 -15.64 -1.65 21.65
C VAL A 23 -15.25 -0.18 21.56
N GLN A 24 -14.09 0.16 22.10
CA GLN A 24 -13.61 1.53 22.10
C GLN A 24 -13.01 1.85 20.73
N ALA A 25 -13.65 2.79 20.01
CA ALA A 25 -13.14 3.37 18.78
C ALA A 25 -11.80 4.08 19.04
N GLY A 26 -10.69 3.43 18.65
CA GLY A 26 -9.34 3.99 18.64
C GLY A 26 -8.90 4.51 17.26
N GLU A 27 -7.80 5.28 17.25
CA GLU A 27 -7.14 5.77 16.02
C GLU A 27 -5.90 4.92 15.70
N VAL A 28 -5.60 4.73 14.42
CA VAL A 28 -4.34 4.14 13.93
C VAL A 28 -3.65 5.10 12.96
N ARG A 29 -2.37 5.37 13.17
CA ARG A 29 -1.54 6.20 12.29
C ARG A 29 -0.76 5.34 11.31
N ILE A 30 -1.05 5.47 10.03
CA ILE A 30 -0.54 4.58 8.99
C ILE A 30 0.32 5.38 8.01
N ALA A 31 1.60 5.04 7.89
CA ALA A 31 2.45 5.56 6.84
C ALA A 31 2.44 4.62 5.63
N VAL A 32 2.15 5.14 4.44
CA VAL A 32 1.88 4.33 3.25
C VAL A 32 2.68 4.82 2.06
N ALA A 33 3.39 3.91 1.41
CA ALA A 33 4.08 4.22 0.17
C ALA A 33 3.10 4.67 -0.92
N SER A 34 3.44 5.75 -1.63
CA SER A 34 2.46 6.49 -2.44
C SER A 34 1.87 5.74 -3.65
N ASN A 35 2.46 4.61 -4.08
CA ASN A 35 1.85 3.70 -5.07
C ASN A 35 0.48 3.16 -4.59
N PHE A 36 0.32 3.00 -3.28
CA PHE A 36 -0.83 2.37 -2.66
C PHE A 36 -1.92 3.38 -2.23
N THR A 37 -1.81 4.64 -2.67
CA THR A 37 -2.71 5.73 -2.22
C THR A 37 -4.18 5.45 -2.51
N ALA A 38 -4.53 5.11 -3.76
CA ALA A 38 -5.93 4.87 -4.13
C ALA A 38 -6.54 3.63 -3.44
N PRO A 39 -5.88 2.43 -3.45
CA PRO A 39 -6.35 1.29 -2.67
C PRO A 39 -6.51 1.60 -1.19
N MET A 40 -5.53 2.31 -0.60
CA MET A 40 -5.53 2.61 0.82
C MET A 40 -6.69 3.52 1.22
N ARG A 41 -7.13 4.46 0.37
CA ARG A 41 -8.31 5.29 0.66
C ARG A 41 -9.58 4.45 0.76
N GLU A 42 -9.76 3.49 -0.14
CA GLU A 42 -10.90 2.58 -0.12
C GLU A 42 -10.83 1.61 1.07
N ILE A 43 -9.65 1.04 1.34
CA ILE A 43 -9.39 0.17 2.50
C ILE A 43 -9.64 0.93 3.80
N SER A 44 -9.21 2.19 3.91
CA SER A 44 -9.44 3.01 5.11
C SER A 44 -10.92 3.17 5.36
N SER A 45 -11.70 3.60 4.36
CA SER A 45 -13.13 3.79 4.54
C SER A 45 -13.86 2.50 4.92
N ALA A 46 -13.50 1.38 4.29
CA ALA A 46 -14.10 0.09 4.58
C ALA A 46 -13.69 -0.47 5.97
N PHE A 47 -12.44 -0.24 6.38
CA PHE A 47 -11.95 -0.56 7.72
C PHE A 47 -12.68 0.24 8.81
N GLU A 48 -12.84 1.55 8.61
CA GLU A 48 -13.54 2.43 9.56
C GLU A 48 -15.00 2.00 9.73
N GLN A 49 -15.68 1.67 8.62
CA GLN A 49 -17.05 1.15 8.66
C GLN A 49 -17.15 -0.21 9.36
N ALA A 50 -16.20 -1.11 9.13
CA ALA A 50 -16.23 -2.47 9.67
C ALA A 50 -15.90 -2.53 11.17
N THR A 51 -15.09 -1.61 11.68
CA THR A 51 -14.50 -1.71 13.02
C THR A 51 -14.87 -0.56 13.95
N GLY A 52 -15.29 0.58 13.41
CA GLY A 52 -15.47 1.83 14.16
C GLY A 52 -14.17 2.52 14.56
N HIS A 53 -12.99 1.96 14.22
CA HIS A 53 -11.70 2.65 14.35
C HIS A 53 -11.54 3.74 13.29
N THR A 54 -10.59 4.65 13.49
CA THR A 54 -10.24 5.71 12.53
C THR A 54 -8.84 5.48 11.96
N ALA A 55 -8.68 5.57 10.64
CA ALA A 55 -7.39 5.43 9.97
C ALA A 55 -6.81 6.80 9.57
N ILE A 56 -5.74 7.22 10.25
CA ILE A 56 -5.01 8.46 9.95
C ILE A 56 -3.85 8.12 9.04
N VAL A 57 -4.01 8.39 7.73
CA VAL A 57 -3.06 7.92 6.70
C VAL A 57 -2.17 9.05 6.19
N SER A 58 -0.87 8.78 6.07
CA SER A 58 0.13 9.65 5.44
C SER A 58 0.80 8.98 4.24
N PHE A 59 0.95 9.70 3.12
CA PHE A 59 1.51 9.17 1.88
C PHE A 59 2.82 9.87 1.48
N THR A 60 3.88 9.11 1.20
CA THR A 60 5.13 9.61 0.58
C THR A 60 5.97 8.44 0.01
N SER A 61 7.24 8.65 -0.34
CA SER A 61 8.12 7.55 -0.79
C SER A 61 8.50 6.63 0.36
N THR A 62 8.69 5.35 0.04
CA THR A 62 9.11 4.31 0.98
C THR A 62 10.37 4.69 1.75
N GLY A 63 11.38 5.23 1.06
CA GLY A 63 12.62 5.70 1.69
C GLY A 63 12.42 6.86 2.67
N LYS A 64 11.53 7.82 2.35
CA LYS A 64 11.22 8.92 3.26
C LYS A 64 10.45 8.46 4.49
N ILE A 65 9.47 7.56 4.33
CA ILE A 65 8.74 6.96 5.45
C ILE A 65 9.72 6.23 6.37
N PHE A 66 10.59 5.40 5.80
CA PHE A 66 11.61 4.69 6.58
C PHE A 66 12.49 5.66 7.38
N ALA A 67 12.99 6.73 6.74
CA ALA A 67 13.78 7.76 7.42
C ALA A 67 12.99 8.41 8.57
N GLN A 68 11.72 8.76 8.35
CA GLN A 68 10.84 9.32 9.38
C GLN A 68 10.65 8.36 10.57
N ILE A 69 10.40 7.08 10.32
CA ILE A 69 10.25 6.06 11.38
C ILE A 69 11.55 5.94 12.18
N THR A 70 12.71 5.89 11.52
CA THR A 70 14.01 5.85 12.21
C THR A 70 14.31 7.12 13.01
N GLN A 71 13.63 8.23 12.70
CA GLN A 71 13.66 9.50 13.44
C GLN A 71 12.49 9.62 14.43
N ALA A 72 11.88 8.50 14.83
CA ALA A 72 10.80 8.41 15.81
C ALA A 72 9.50 9.13 15.41
N ALA A 73 9.18 9.22 14.11
CA ALA A 73 7.85 9.63 13.68
C ALA A 73 6.79 8.66 14.26
N PRO A 74 5.69 9.16 14.84
CA PRO A 74 4.75 8.38 15.63
C PRO A 74 3.72 7.62 14.77
N TYR A 75 4.22 6.75 13.89
CA TYR A 75 3.39 5.85 13.09
C TYR A 75 3.19 4.52 13.82
N ASP A 76 2.00 3.94 13.69
CA ASP A 76 1.65 2.65 14.27
C ASP A 76 1.86 1.50 13.27
N VAL A 77 1.63 1.78 11.99
CA VAL A 77 1.72 0.81 10.90
C VAL A 77 2.48 1.43 9.72
N PHE A 78 3.34 0.64 9.10
CA PHE A 78 4.04 1.00 7.87
C PHE A 78 3.68 0.03 6.73
N LEU A 79 3.14 0.58 5.64
CA LEU A 79 2.95 -0.13 4.37
C LEU A 79 4.03 0.32 3.37
N SER A 80 5.03 -0.54 3.19
CA SER A 80 6.18 -0.32 2.32
C SER A 80 5.91 -0.77 0.89
N ALA A 81 6.68 -0.26 -0.07
CA ALA A 81 6.68 -0.74 -1.45
C ALA A 81 7.80 -1.76 -1.73
N ASP A 82 8.56 -2.12 -0.69
CA ASP A 82 9.60 -3.16 -0.69
C ASP A 82 9.55 -3.96 0.62
N GLN A 83 10.22 -5.11 0.62
CA GLN A 83 10.37 -5.95 1.82
C GLN A 83 11.60 -5.56 2.66
N GLU A 84 12.60 -4.95 2.01
CA GLU A 84 13.89 -4.62 2.63
C GLU A 84 13.72 -3.66 3.81
N ARG A 85 12.96 -2.57 3.66
CA ARG A 85 12.85 -1.56 4.71
C ARG A 85 12.05 -2.04 5.92
N PRO A 86 10.89 -2.71 5.76
CA PRO A 86 10.22 -3.37 6.89
C PRO A 86 11.11 -4.38 7.63
N MET A 87 11.87 -5.21 6.91
CA MET A 87 12.84 -6.13 7.50
C MET A 87 13.92 -5.39 8.31
N GLN A 88 14.50 -4.33 7.76
CA GLN A 88 15.48 -3.50 8.48
C GLN A 88 14.89 -2.81 9.73
N LEU A 89 13.61 -2.45 9.73
CA LEU A 89 12.95 -1.91 10.93
C LEU A 89 12.79 -2.97 12.01
N GLU A 90 12.47 -4.21 11.65
CA GLU A 90 12.44 -5.34 12.59
C GLU A 90 13.83 -5.60 13.18
N GLU A 91 14.88 -5.66 12.35
CA GLU A 91 16.27 -5.87 12.79
C GLU A 91 16.76 -4.77 13.75
N ARG A 92 16.25 -3.55 13.61
CA ARG A 92 16.56 -2.41 14.49
C ARG A 92 15.69 -2.34 15.74
N GLY A 93 14.76 -3.29 15.93
CA GLY A 93 13.81 -3.29 17.02
C GLY A 93 12.80 -2.13 16.96
N LEU A 94 12.58 -1.54 15.79
CA LEU A 94 11.61 -0.45 15.56
C LEU A 94 10.25 -0.96 15.06
N ALA A 95 10.18 -2.23 14.66
CA ALA A 95 8.97 -2.95 14.34
C ALA A 95 8.71 -4.10 15.33
N VAL A 96 7.44 -4.47 15.47
CA VAL A 96 7.00 -5.61 16.27
C VAL A 96 7.37 -6.89 15.53
N GLU A 97 8.18 -7.74 16.18
CA GLU A 97 8.64 -9.00 15.61
C GLU A 97 7.48 -9.91 15.21
N GLY A 98 7.56 -10.49 14.00
CA GLY A 98 6.55 -11.40 13.47
C GLY A 98 5.27 -10.72 12.96
N SER A 99 5.18 -9.38 13.04
CA SER A 99 4.04 -8.64 12.49
C SER A 99 4.12 -8.44 10.97
N ARG A 100 5.31 -8.53 10.39
CA ARG A 100 5.54 -8.27 8.96
C ARG A 100 4.92 -9.34 8.06
N PHE A 101 4.33 -8.90 6.96
CA PHE A 101 3.86 -9.79 5.89
C PHE A 101 3.76 -9.04 4.55
N THR A 102 3.85 -9.78 3.44
CA THR A 102 3.61 -9.24 2.11
C THR A 102 2.11 -9.09 1.85
N TYR A 103 1.67 -7.86 1.59
CA TYR A 103 0.26 -7.56 1.35
C TYR A 103 -0.09 -7.43 -0.14
N ALA A 104 0.90 -7.13 -0.99
CA ALA A 104 0.68 -6.96 -2.42
C ALA A 104 1.97 -7.16 -3.24
N LEU A 105 1.81 -7.50 -4.51
CA LEU A 105 2.88 -7.41 -5.52
C LEU A 105 2.55 -6.28 -6.50
N GLY A 106 3.41 -5.26 -6.52
CA GLY A 106 3.30 -4.12 -7.42
C GLY A 106 3.59 -4.48 -8.87
N ARG A 107 2.98 -3.75 -9.81
CA ARG A 107 3.22 -3.89 -11.25
C ARG A 107 3.62 -2.55 -11.87
N LEU A 108 4.69 -2.57 -12.65
CA LEU A 108 5.26 -1.40 -13.31
C LEU A 108 4.61 -1.22 -14.69
N ALA A 109 4.25 0.02 -15.03
CA ALA A 109 3.70 0.35 -16.34
C ALA A 109 4.42 1.58 -16.93
N LEU A 110 4.62 1.56 -18.25
CA LEU A 110 5.00 2.74 -19.03
C LEU A 110 3.73 3.46 -19.47
N PHE A 111 3.66 4.76 -19.19
CA PHE A 111 2.46 5.58 -19.39
C PHE A 111 2.79 6.89 -20.10
N GLY A 112 1.92 7.32 -21.02
CA GLY A 112 2.12 8.50 -21.87
C GLY A 112 1.13 9.65 -21.68
N GLY A 113 0.34 9.65 -20.60
CA GLY A 113 -0.49 10.82 -20.24
C GLY A 113 -1.60 11.19 -21.22
N GLY A 114 -2.03 10.25 -22.08
CA GLY A 114 -3.11 10.45 -23.06
C GLY A 114 -2.78 9.90 -24.45
N ALA A 115 -1.49 9.76 -24.79
CA ALA A 115 -1.07 9.02 -25.98
C ALA A 115 -1.14 7.50 -25.71
N PRO A 116 -1.59 6.68 -26.70
CA PRO A 116 -1.50 5.24 -26.58
C PRO A 116 -0.05 4.77 -26.43
N VAL A 117 0.20 3.88 -25.48
CA VAL A 117 1.51 3.26 -25.26
C VAL A 117 1.32 1.75 -25.36
N THR A 118 1.64 1.17 -26.51
CA THR A 118 1.39 -0.24 -26.80
C THR A 118 2.62 -1.14 -26.57
N GLY A 119 3.77 -0.55 -26.30
CA GLY A 119 5.03 -1.28 -26.11
C GLY A 119 6.21 -0.36 -25.83
N PRO A 120 7.41 -0.96 -25.65
CA PRO A 120 8.63 -0.22 -25.34
C PRO A 120 9.09 0.69 -26.49
N GLN A 121 8.62 0.47 -27.73
CA GLN A 121 8.92 1.32 -28.89
C GLN A 121 8.51 2.79 -28.69
N ALA A 122 7.55 3.07 -27.79
CA ALA A 122 7.20 4.45 -27.43
C ALA A 122 8.43 5.24 -26.93
N LEU A 123 9.40 4.58 -26.29
CA LEU A 123 10.63 5.21 -25.82
C LEU A 123 11.56 5.68 -26.96
N ASP A 124 11.45 5.06 -28.13
CA ASP A 124 12.10 5.44 -29.38
C ASP A 124 11.30 6.50 -30.15
N GLU A 125 9.97 6.35 -30.22
CA GLU A 125 9.07 7.31 -30.86
C GLU A 125 9.17 8.70 -30.20
N GLU A 126 9.30 8.72 -28.88
CA GLU A 126 9.53 9.93 -28.07
C GLU A 126 11.04 10.14 -27.77
N ALA A 127 11.93 9.91 -28.74
CA ALA A 127 13.39 9.91 -28.54
C ALA A 127 13.94 11.16 -27.83
N ASP A 128 13.39 12.34 -28.10
CA ASP A 128 13.79 13.61 -27.50
C ASP A 128 12.99 13.96 -26.23
N GLY A 129 11.96 13.19 -25.93
CA GLY A 129 11.08 13.36 -24.77
C GLY A 129 11.75 13.02 -23.44
N LYS A 130 11.26 13.69 -22.39
CA LYS A 130 11.60 13.37 -21.00
C LYS A 130 10.81 12.15 -20.53
N ILE A 131 11.48 11.32 -19.73
CA ILE A 131 10.92 10.12 -19.12
C ILE A 131 10.87 10.33 -17.61
N ALA A 132 9.66 10.40 -17.06
CA ALA A 132 9.47 10.48 -15.62
C ALA A 132 9.72 9.12 -14.96
N ILE A 133 10.53 9.11 -13.90
CA ILE A 133 10.69 7.95 -13.02
C ILE A 133 10.60 8.40 -11.56
N ALA A 134 10.24 7.51 -10.65
CA ALA A 134 10.45 7.80 -9.23
C ALA A 134 11.95 7.73 -8.90
N ASN A 135 12.40 8.46 -7.88
CA ASN A 135 13.79 8.43 -7.46
C ASN A 135 14.18 7.00 -7.03
N PRO A 136 15.08 6.29 -7.74
CA PRO A 136 15.42 4.89 -7.47
C PRO A 136 16.04 4.68 -6.07
N ASP A 137 16.68 5.71 -5.50
CA ASP A 137 17.27 5.64 -4.16
C ASP A 137 16.19 5.56 -3.07
N LEU A 138 15.01 6.14 -3.35
CA LEU A 138 13.90 6.27 -2.40
C LEU A 138 12.74 5.33 -2.68
N ALA A 139 12.56 4.89 -3.94
CA ALA A 139 11.35 4.25 -4.40
C ALA A 139 11.64 2.95 -5.20
N PRO A 140 11.05 1.81 -4.80
CA PRO A 140 11.19 0.54 -5.52
C PRO A 140 10.77 0.61 -7.00
N TYR A 141 9.69 1.32 -7.31
CA TYR A 141 9.26 1.55 -8.71
C TYR A 141 10.30 2.32 -9.54
N GLY A 142 11.07 3.22 -8.93
CA GLY A 142 12.19 3.89 -9.59
C GLY A 142 13.31 2.92 -9.95
N ARG A 143 13.65 2.00 -9.03
CA ARG A 143 14.64 0.94 -9.30
C ARG A 143 14.16 0.00 -10.42
N ALA A 144 12.89 -0.40 -10.36
CA ALA A 144 12.29 -1.26 -11.38
C ALA A 144 12.29 -0.59 -12.77
N ALA A 145 12.02 0.72 -12.85
CA ALA A 145 12.12 1.49 -14.09
C ALA A 145 13.54 1.49 -14.68
N ILE A 146 14.56 1.69 -13.84
CA ILE A 146 15.96 1.62 -14.28
C ILE A 146 16.35 0.21 -14.75
N GLN A 147 15.88 -0.84 -14.06
CA GLN A 147 16.09 -2.23 -14.47
C GLN A 147 15.46 -2.51 -15.84
N ALA A 148 14.20 -2.11 -16.02
CA ALA A 148 13.49 -2.31 -17.29
C ALA A 148 14.16 -1.57 -18.46
N LEU A 149 14.59 -0.31 -18.25
CA LEU A 149 15.31 0.45 -19.27
C LEU A 149 16.63 -0.23 -19.68
N ARG A 150 17.38 -0.76 -18.69
CA ARG A 150 18.64 -1.46 -18.95
C ARG A 150 18.43 -2.78 -19.68
N ASP A 151 17.37 -3.51 -19.35
CA ASP A 151 17.04 -4.78 -20.01
C ASP A 151 16.62 -4.56 -21.47
N LEU A 152 15.76 -3.57 -21.72
CA LEU A 152 15.27 -3.25 -23.06
C LEU A 152 16.33 -2.64 -23.97
N PHE A 153 17.22 -1.81 -23.42
CA PHE A 153 18.17 -1.00 -24.18
C PHE A 153 19.54 -0.99 -23.50
N PRO A 154 20.27 -2.12 -23.49
CA PRO A 154 21.50 -2.27 -22.71
C PRO A 154 22.62 -1.29 -23.10
N ASP A 155 22.64 -0.86 -24.36
CA ASP A 155 23.68 0.03 -24.90
C ASP A 155 23.28 1.51 -24.89
N ARG A 156 22.08 1.85 -24.40
CA ARG A 156 21.56 3.23 -24.45
C ARG A 156 21.61 3.91 -23.08
N ASP A 157 22.14 5.13 -23.04
CA ASP A 157 22.07 5.98 -21.86
C ASP A 157 20.83 6.89 -21.88
N PHE A 158 19.93 6.68 -20.93
CA PHE A 158 18.74 7.51 -20.74
C PHE A 158 18.96 8.66 -19.74
N SER A 159 20.12 8.77 -19.09
CA SER A 159 20.33 9.65 -17.93
C SER A 159 19.96 11.11 -18.19
N SER A 160 20.20 11.63 -19.40
CA SER A 160 19.85 13.01 -19.80
C SER A 160 18.35 13.24 -20.04
N ARG A 161 17.59 12.17 -20.26
CA ARG A 161 16.13 12.17 -20.48
C ARG A 161 15.33 11.95 -19.20
N LEU A 162 15.94 11.39 -18.15
CA LEU A 162 15.24 11.07 -16.91
C LEU A 162 14.88 12.31 -16.10
N VAL A 163 13.60 12.43 -15.75
CA VAL A 163 13.11 13.40 -14.76
C VAL A 163 12.68 12.60 -13.52
N LYS A 164 13.34 12.85 -12.39
CA LYS A 164 13.12 12.09 -11.16
C LYS A 164 12.08 12.78 -10.28
N GLY A 165 10.94 12.12 -10.10
CA GLY A 165 9.99 12.46 -9.04
C GLY A 165 10.51 11.95 -7.69
N GLU A 166 10.23 12.69 -6.62
CA GLU A 166 10.57 12.30 -5.25
C GLU A 166 9.92 10.97 -4.84
N ASN A 167 8.71 10.71 -5.36
CA ASN A 167 7.94 9.50 -5.18
C ASN A 167 7.08 9.24 -6.43
N ILE A 168 6.44 8.07 -6.50
CA ILE A 168 5.72 7.64 -7.71
C ILE A 168 4.47 8.49 -8.02
N SER A 169 3.89 9.19 -7.04
CA SER A 169 2.79 10.13 -7.28
C SER A 169 3.28 11.40 -7.97
N GLN A 170 4.44 11.92 -7.58
CA GLN A 170 5.05 13.05 -8.29
C GLN A 170 5.50 12.64 -9.70
N THR A 171 5.96 11.40 -9.88
CA THR A 171 6.27 10.85 -11.20
C THR A 171 5.05 10.88 -12.12
N LEU A 172 3.90 10.38 -11.66
CA LEU A 172 2.65 10.46 -12.44
C LEU A 172 2.26 11.91 -12.72
N GLN A 173 2.36 12.80 -11.72
CA GLN A 173 2.06 14.22 -11.90
C GLN A 173 2.88 14.85 -13.02
N PHE A 174 4.17 14.51 -13.17
CA PHE A 174 4.98 15.04 -14.27
C PHE A 174 4.45 14.65 -15.65
N ILE A 175 3.87 13.45 -15.78
CA ILE A 175 3.27 12.98 -17.02
C ILE A 175 1.94 13.71 -17.26
N GLU A 176 1.08 13.80 -16.24
CA GLU A 176 -0.23 14.47 -16.32
C GLU A 176 -0.12 15.98 -16.62
N THR A 177 0.92 16.64 -16.13
CA THR A 177 1.16 18.07 -16.40
C THR A 177 1.96 18.31 -17.68
N GLY A 178 2.32 17.26 -18.44
CA GLY A 178 3.11 17.36 -19.67
C GLY A 178 4.58 17.75 -19.46
N ASN A 179 5.09 17.69 -18.22
CA ASN A 179 6.51 17.92 -17.91
C ASN A 179 7.39 16.73 -18.33
N ALA A 180 6.79 15.57 -18.55
CA ALA A 180 7.39 14.40 -19.18
C ALA A 180 6.41 13.77 -20.18
N GLN A 181 6.91 13.33 -21.33
CA GLN A 181 6.09 12.72 -22.39
C GLN A 181 5.72 11.28 -22.04
N LEU A 182 6.65 10.57 -21.40
CA LEU A 182 6.46 9.21 -20.91
C LEU A 182 6.87 9.13 -19.45
N GLY A 183 6.45 8.08 -18.78
CA GLY A 183 7.04 7.73 -17.50
C GLY A 183 6.67 6.34 -17.01
N PHE A 184 7.50 5.84 -16.11
CA PHE A 184 7.26 4.57 -15.44
C PHE A 184 6.53 4.82 -14.12
N VAL A 185 5.32 4.28 -14.01
CA VAL A 185 4.39 4.49 -12.89
C VAL A 185 3.92 3.16 -12.31
N ALA A 186 3.28 3.22 -11.14
CA ALA A 186 2.58 2.05 -10.62
C ALA A 186 1.26 1.87 -11.38
N LEU A 187 0.97 0.64 -11.83
CA LEU A 187 -0.29 0.33 -12.52
C LEU A 187 -1.51 0.77 -11.69
N SER A 188 -1.43 0.66 -10.36
CA SER A 188 -2.49 1.08 -9.43
C SER A 188 -2.88 2.55 -9.49
N GLN A 189 -2.04 3.41 -10.05
CA GLN A 189 -2.34 4.83 -10.19
C GLN A 189 -3.07 5.16 -11.50
N ILE A 190 -2.97 4.27 -12.50
CA ILE A 190 -3.42 4.52 -13.87
C ILE A 190 -4.33 3.42 -14.40
N ILE A 191 -4.72 2.46 -13.57
CA ILE A 191 -5.56 1.34 -14.00
C ILE A 191 -6.92 1.89 -14.44
N THR A 192 -7.20 1.76 -15.74
CA THR A 192 -8.45 2.13 -16.38
C THR A 192 -9.00 0.95 -17.19
N ASN A 193 -10.21 1.09 -17.72
CA ASN A 193 -10.78 0.14 -18.68
C ASN A 193 -10.18 0.29 -20.10
N GLU A 194 -9.20 1.17 -20.29
CA GLU A 194 -8.57 1.48 -21.57
C GLU A 194 -7.11 0.99 -21.58
N PRO A 195 -6.86 -0.31 -21.84
CA PRO A 195 -5.54 -0.92 -21.73
C PRO A 195 -4.52 -0.40 -22.76
N THR A 196 -4.95 0.38 -23.75
CA THR A 196 -4.07 0.98 -24.76
C THR A 196 -3.32 2.21 -24.24
N GLN A 197 -3.71 2.74 -23.07
CA GLN A 197 -3.10 3.95 -22.51
C GLN A 197 -1.75 3.69 -21.82
N TYR A 198 -1.42 2.43 -21.54
CA TYR A 198 -0.17 2.05 -20.91
C TYR A 198 0.35 0.72 -21.44
N TRP A 199 1.67 0.57 -21.42
CA TRP A 199 2.31 -0.71 -21.63
C TRP A 199 2.70 -1.30 -20.28
N LEU A 200 2.15 -2.46 -19.95
CA LEU A 200 2.54 -3.19 -18.74
C LEU A 200 3.95 -3.75 -18.95
N VAL A 201 4.88 -3.37 -18.10
CA VAL A 201 6.26 -3.84 -18.19
C VAL A 201 6.31 -5.31 -17.79
N PRO A 202 6.87 -6.21 -18.63
CA PRO A 202 7.03 -7.62 -18.29
C PRO A 202 7.82 -7.80 -17.00
N GLN A 203 7.31 -8.66 -16.11
CA GLN A 203 7.92 -8.92 -14.81
C GLN A 203 9.37 -9.44 -14.93
N ALA A 204 9.74 -10.09 -16.03
CA ALA A 204 11.12 -10.57 -16.25
C ALA A 204 12.15 -9.43 -16.38
N MET A 205 11.72 -8.20 -16.67
CA MET A 205 12.60 -7.05 -16.92
C MET A 205 13.03 -6.32 -15.64
N HIS A 206 12.49 -6.70 -14.49
CA HIS A 206 12.82 -6.08 -13.20
C HIS A 206 12.60 -7.05 -12.04
N ALA A 207 13.21 -6.75 -10.90
CA ALA A 207 12.93 -7.49 -9.68
C ALA A 207 11.45 -7.36 -9.27
N PRO A 208 10.83 -8.39 -8.67
CA PRO A 208 9.47 -8.28 -8.14
C PRO A 208 9.33 -7.12 -7.16
N ILE A 209 8.24 -6.36 -7.27
CA ILE A 209 7.93 -5.25 -6.37
C ILE A 209 7.06 -5.80 -5.23
N ALA A 210 7.65 -6.65 -4.38
CA ALA A 210 6.95 -7.22 -3.23
C ALA A 210 6.82 -6.19 -2.11
N GLN A 211 5.58 -5.96 -1.66
CA GLN A 211 5.22 -4.87 -0.75
C GLN A 211 4.83 -5.45 0.62
N ASP A 212 5.58 -5.07 1.66
CA ASP A 212 5.36 -5.57 3.02
C ASP A 212 4.67 -4.51 3.90
N ALA A 213 3.77 -4.98 4.75
CA ALA A 213 3.17 -4.23 5.85
C ALA A 213 3.81 -4.71 7.17
N VAL A 214 3.96 -3.81 8.14
CA VAL A 214 4.52 -4.14 9.46
C VAL A 214 3.94 -3.24 10.55
N GLN A 215 3.77 -3.78 11.76
CA GLN A 215 3.41 -3.00 12.95
C GLN A 215 4.69 -2.38 13.54
N LEU A 216 4.63 -1.10 13.87
CA LEU A 216 5.74 -0.37 14.46
C LEU A 216 5.65 -0.39 15.99
N GLN A 217 6.79 -0.27 16.68
CA GLN A 217 6.81 -0.33 18.15
C GLN A 217 5.97 0.75 18.82
N HIS A 218 5.88 1.94 18.21
CA HIS A 218 4.99 3.00 18.70
C HIS A 218 3.52 2.54 18.79
N GLY A 219 3.09 1.69 17.86
CA GLY A 219 1.74 1.13 17.80
C GLY A 219 1.59 -0.26 18.39
N ALA A 220 2.59 -0.81 19.10
CA ALA A 220 2.58 -2.21 19.56
C ALA A 220 1.35 -2.56 20.42
N GLU A 221 1.03 -1.67 21.35
CA GLU A 221 -0.12 -1.78 22.27
C GLU A 221 -1.40 -1.12 21.70
N ASN A 222 -1.39 -0.65 20.45
CA ASN A 222 -2.55 -0.01 19.83
C ASN A 222 -3.50 -1.08 19.24
N PRO A 223 -4.70 -1.31 19.83
CA PRO A 223 -5.64 -2.29 19.29
C PRO A 223 -6.14 -1.93 17.89
N ALA A 224 -6.22 -0.63 17.54
CA ALA A 224 -6.60 -0.21 16.20
C ALA A 224 -5.54 -0.58 15.15
N ALA A 225 -4.25 -0.60 15.53
CA ALA A 225 -3.16 -1.04 14.65
C ALA A 225 -3.24 -2.54 14.36
N GLN A 226 -3.47 -3.36 15.39
CA GLN A 226 -3.65 -4.80 15.26
C GLN A 226 -4.90 -5.12 14.42
N ALA A 227 -6.02 -4.41 14.67
CA ALA A 227 -7.25 -4.53 13.90
C ALA A 227 -7.04 -4.14 12.43
N PHE A 228 -6.28 -3.08 12.16
CA PHE A 228 -5.98 -2.66 10.79
C PHE A 228 -5.17 -3.71 10.03
N LEU A 229 -4.13 -4.29 10.65
CA LEU A 229 -3.32 -5.33 10.01
C LEU A 229 -4.12 -6.63 9.79
N ALA A 230 -5.03 -6.96 10.71
CA ALA A 230 -5.95 -8.07 10.52
C ALA A 230 -6.92 -7.81 9.36
N TYR A 231 -7.47 -6.59 9.26
CA TYR A 231 -8.32 -6.17 8.16
C TYR A 231 -7.59 -6.19 6.82
N LEU A 232 -6.33 -5.73 6.77
CA LEU A 232 -5.51 -5.75 5.56
C LEU A 232 -5.27 -7.17 5.01
N LYS A 233 -5.33 -8.20 5.88
CA LYS A 233 -5.24 -9.62 5.49
C LYS A 233 -6.59 -10.21 5.06
N SER A 234 -7.69 -9.46 5.16
CA SER A 234 -9.03 -9.99 4.90
C SER A 234 -9.30 -10.16 3.40
N PRO A 235 -10.27 -11.02 3.03
CA PRO A 235 -10.71 -11.15 1.65
C PRO A 235 -11.22 -9.85 1.04
N GLU A 236 -11.84 -8.98 1.83
CA GLU A 236 -12.35 -7.68 1.40
C GLU A 236 -11.21 -6.75 0.99
N ALA A 237 -10.15 -6.64 1.82
CA ALA A 237 -8.97 -5.87 1.49
C ALA A 237 -8.26 -6.45 0.25
N ALA A 238 -8.14 -7.77 0.16
CA ALA A 238 -7.54 -8.44 -0.99
C ALA A 238 -8.29 -8.15 -2.31
N GLN A 239 -9.62 -8.07 -2.27
CA GLN A 239 -10.43 -7.69 -3.44
C GLN A 239 -10.17 -6.25 -3.87
N VAL A 240 -10.07 -5.29 -2.93
CA VAL A 240 -9.71 -3.91 -3.23
C VAL A 240 -8.34 -3.87 -3.91
N ILE A 241 -7.34 -4.52 -3.30
CA ILE A 241 -5.97 -4.60 -3.82
C ILE A 241 -5.94 -5.15 -5.25
N ALA A 242 -6.66 -6.23 -5.52
CA ALA A 242 -6.74 -6.84 -6.84
C ALA A 242 -7.41 -5.93 -7.89
N ARG A 243 -8.48 -5.20 -7.52
CA ARG A 243 -9.15 -4.24 -8.43
C ARG A 243 -8.24 -3.10 -8.87
N PHE A 244 -7.30 -2.70 -8.02
CA PHE A 244 -6.27 -1.72 -8.37
C PHE A 244 -5.07 -2.32 -9.11
N GLY A 245 -5.16 -3.58 -9.53
CA GLY A 245 -4.16 -4.18 -10.39
C GLY A 245 -2.87 -4.57 -9.68
N TYR A 246 -2.89 -4.84 -8.39
CA TYR A 246 -1.81 -5.57 -7.74
C TYR A 246 -1.95 -7.07 -8.02
N ALA A 247 -0.83 -7.77 -8.16
CA ALA A 247 -0.85 -9.22 -8.21
C ALA A 247 -1.00 -9.81 -6.78
N PRO A 248 -1.62 -11.00 -6.62
CA PRO A 248 -1.79 -11.63 -5.32
C PRO A 248 -0.43 -11.84 -4.63
N ALA A 249 -0.35 -11.59 -3.32
CA ALA A 249 0.88 -11.82 -2.55
C ALA A 249 1.39 -13.28 -2.62
N ASN A 250 0.50 -14.23 -2.88
CA ASN A 250 0.81 -15.66 -3.05
C ASN A 250 1.03 -16.08 -4.51
N SER A 251 1.00 -15.15 -5.46
CA SER A 251 1.33 -15.48 -6.86
C SER A 251 2.84 -15.69 -6.99
N ARG A 252 3.27 -16.92 -6.72
CA ARG A 252 4.42 -17.48 -7.41
C ARG A 252 3.92 -17.74 -8.82
N ASP A 253 4.28 -16.90 -9.77
CA ASP A 253 4.78 -17.35 -11.07
C ASP A 253 4.99 -16.18 -12.04
N GLY A 254 6.21 -16.13 -12.56
CA GLY A 254 6.45 -15.71 -13.93
C GLY A 254 6.04 -16.86 -14.84
N SER A 255 4.80 -16.79 -15.35
CA SER A 255 4.37 -17.48 -16.55
C SER A 255 4.45 -16.52 -17.73
#